data_AF-A0AA40CVF5-F1
#
_entry.id   AF-A0AA40CVF5-F1
#
_cell.length_a   1.000
_cell.length_b   1.000
_cell.length_c   1.000
_cell.angle_alpha   90.00
_cell.angle_beta   90.00
_cell.angle_gamma   90.00
#
_symmetry.space_group_name_H-M   'P 1'
#
loop_
_entity.id
_entity.type
_entity.pdbx_description
1 polymer ?
#
loop_
_entity_poly.entity_id
_entity_poly.type
_entity_poly.pdbx_seq_one_letter_code
_entity_poly.pdbx_strand_id
1 'polypeptide(L)'
;MQTTTDDSAYRAYQCIYPVYFDATRTRAEGRRVASHLAVRNPLAAEIVAACASLRLPAVYEAGKLHPKDWANPGRVRVSLKEPSVAARIKNKHHLYLLIAKHLREHPVTEDGPALRMIVRGAPPPPQVEDGKPWPRPAVPRGWKMGELLPYYSPAMTGGGVSENFLKDMMKEMGGGGDMASMLAAAAGGGGGPSGSGSSGGKKDKKGKGK
;
A
#
# COMPACT_ATOMS: atom_id res chain seq x y z
N MET A 1 -10.65 4.49 -14.45
CA MET A 1 -11.03 3.38 -13.56
C MET A 1 -11.92 3.94 -12.46
N GLN A 2 -13.10 3.34 -12.24
CA GLN A 2 -14.05 3.82 -11.24
C GLN A 2 -13.63 3.32 -9.86
N THR A 3 -13.20 4.24 -8.98
CA THR A 3 -12.99 3.98 -7.55
C THR A 3 -14.27 4.39 -6.82
N THR A 4 -15.22 3.46 -6.62
CA THR A 4 -16.49 3.78 -5.93
C THR A 4 -16.33 3.58 -4.43
N THR A 5 -16.75 4.56 -3.63
CA THR A 5 -16.79 4.45 -2.16
C THR A 5 -17.93 3.53 -1.69
N ASP A 6 -18.93 3.32 -2.55
CA ASP A 6 -19.98 2.34 -2.34
C ASP A 6 -19.60 0.98 -2.95
N ASP A 7 -19.28 0.03 -2.08
CA ASP A 7 -18.96 -1.37 -2.43
C ASP A 7 -20.22 -2.20 -2.74
N SER A 8 -21.43 -1.70 -2.43
CA SER A 8 -22.69 -2.48 -2.44
C SER A 8 -22.94 -3.17 -3.79
N ALA A 9 -22.73 -2.45 -4.89
CA ALA A 9 -22.91 -2.93 -6.26
C ALA A 9 -22.02 -4.14 -6.60
N TYR A 10 -20.88 -4.29 -5.93
CA TYR A 10 -19.87 -5.31 -6.25
C TYR A 10 -19.71 -6.36 -5.14
N ARG A 11 -20.57 -6.34 -4.10
CA ARG A 11 -20.50 -7.30 -2.98
C ARG A 11 -20.58 -8.75 -3.44
N ALA A 12 -21.37 -9.03 -4.48
CA ALA A 12 -21.55 -10.37 -5.04
C ALA A 12 -20.42 -10.81 -5.99
N TYR A 13 -19.46 -9.94 -6.32
CA TYR A 13 -18.38 -10.26 -7.23
C TYR A 13 -17.32 -11.12 -6.53
N GLN A 14 -16.61 -11.93 -7.32
CA GLN A 14 -15.54 -12.77 -6.80
C GLN A 14 -14.31 -11.94 -6.48
N CYS A 15 -13.83 -12.05 -5.24
CA CYS A 15 -12.59 -11.40 -4.82
C CYS A 15 -11.36 -12.21 -5.27
N ILE A 16 -10.46 -11.54 -5.97
CA ILE A 16 -9.17 -12.06 -6.43
C ILE A 16 -8.07 -11.20 -5.81
N TYR A 17 -7.07 -11.86 -5.22
CA TYR A 17 -5.91 -11.21 -4.62
C TYR A 17 -4.61 -11.69 -5.27
N PRO A 18 -3.56 -10.85 -5.32
CA PRO A 18 -2.26 -11.22 -5.89
C PRO A 18 -1.65 -12.48 -5.29
N VAL A 19 -1.73 -12.65 -3.97
CA VAL A 19 -1.19 -13.82 -3.23
C VAL A 19 -1.73 -15.16 -3.74
N TYR A 20 -2.85 -15.18 -4.46
CA TYR A 20 -3.39 -16.41 -5.05
C TYR A 20 -2.48 -17.01 -6.13
N PHE A 21 -1.64 -16.18 -6.75
CA PHE A 21 -0.77 -16.53 -7.85
C PHE A 21 0.72 -16.48 -7.48
N ASP A 22 1.06 -16.23 -6.22
CA ASP A 22 2.44 -16.04 -5.78
C ASP A 22 3.19 -17.38 -5.66
N ALA A 23 4.26 -17.53 -6.45
CA ALA A 23 5.11 -18.72 -6.47
C ALA A 23 5.92 -18.91 -5.18
N THR A 24 6.17 -17.85 -4.42
CA THR A 24 6.91 -17.90 -3.15
C THR A 24 6.05 -18.38 -1.98
N ARG A 25 4.74 -18.52 -2.20
CA ARG A 25 3.75 -18.92 -1.19
C ARG A 25 3.29 -20.35 -1.39
N THR A 26 3.13 -21.04 -0.28
CA THR A 26 2.41 -22.32 -0.21
C THR A 26 0.91 -22.10 -0.33
N ARG A 27 0.15 -23.20 -0.51
CA ARG A 27 -1.32 -23.14 -0.48
C ARG A 27 -1.87 -22.67 0.87
N ALA A 28 -1.20 -23.08 1.96
CA ALA A 28 -1.53 -22.64 3.32
C ALA A 28 -1.30 -21.14 3.50
N GLU A 29 -0.26 -20.58 2.87
CA GLU A 29 0.07 -19.15 2.92
C GLU A 29 -0.79 -18.28 1.99
N GLY A 30 -1.56 -18.86 1.07
CA GLY A 30 -2.55 -18.10 0.29
C GLY A 30 -2.65 -18.50 -1.19
N ARG A 31 -1.62 -19.16 -1.75
CA ARG A 31 -1.62 -19.58 -3.14
C ARG A 31 -2.85 -20.45 -3.45
N ARG A 32 -3.44 -20.26 -4.64
CA ARG A 32 -4.64 -20.97 -5.10
C ARG A 32 -4.43 -21.78 -6.39
N VAL A 33 -3.38 -21.49 -7.16
CA VAL A 33 -3.00 -22.25 -8.36
C VAL A 33 -1.89 -23.25 -8.06
N ALA A 34 -1.58 -24.17 -8.98
CA ALA A 34 -0.42 -25.08 -8.86
C ALA A 34 0.90 -24.29 -8.89
N SER A 35 1.98 -24.82 -8.30
CA SER A 35 3.26 -24.09 -8.18
C SER A 35 3.87 -23.76 -9.55
N HIS A 36 3.77 -24.68 -10.51
CA HIS A 36 4.24 -24.48 -11.88
C HIS A 36 3.42 -23.47 -12.69
N LEU A 37 2.24 -23.06 -12.20
CA LEU A 37 1.43 -22.00 -12.80
C LEU A 37 1.55 -20.67 -12.06
N ALA A 38 2.15 -20.67 -10.88
CA ALA A 38 2.35 -19.47 -10.08
C ALA A 38 3.49 -18.62 -10.64
N VAL A 39 3.48 -17.33 -10.34
CA VAL A 39 4.46 -16.34 -10.81
C VAL A 39 5.14 -15.65 -9.64
N ARG A 40 6.34 -15.13 -9.86
CA ARG A 40 7.01 -14.24 -8.90
C ARG A 40 6.39 -12.84 -8.99
N ASN A 41 6.26 -12.18 -7.85
CA ASN A 41 5.76 -10.80 -7.73
C ASN A 41 4.43 -10.54 -8.47
N PRO A 42 3.36 -11.36 -8.29
CA PRO A 42 2.07 -11.05 -8.90
C PRO A 42 1.56 -9.71 -8.37
N LEU A 43 1.02 -8.85 -9.24
CA LEU A 43 0.45 -7.56 -8.85
C LEU A 43 -1.03 -7.49 -9.24
N ALA A 44 -1.83 -6.75 -8.47
CA ALA A 44 -3.24 -6.62 -8.76
C ALA A 44 -3.51 -5.88 -10.09
N ALA A 45 -2.64 -4.95 -10.48
CA ALA A 45 -2.69 -4.28 -11.78
C ALA A 45 -2.61 -5.28 -12.96
N GLU A 46 -1.75 -6.28 -12.88
CA GLU A 46 -1.66 -7.33 -13.92
C GLU A 46 -2.87 -8.26 -13.90
N ILE A 47 -3.50 -8.47 -12.74
CA ILE A 47 -4.78 -9.20 -12.66
C ILE A 47 -5.90 -8.41 -13.34
N VAL A 48 -5.89 -7.08 -13.23
CA VAL A 48 -6.82 -6.20 -13.97
C VAL A 48 -6.57 -6.32 -15.48
N ALA A 49 -5.31 -6.28 -15.93
CA ALA A 49 -4.96 -6.48 -17.33
C ALA A 49 -5.42 -7.86 -17.84
N ALA A 50 -5.24 -8.92 -17.03
CA ALA A 50 -5.75 -10.26 -17.33
C ALA A 50 -7.27 -10.26 -17.49
N CYS A 51 -8.02 -9.64 -16.56
CA CYS A 51 -9.47 -9.54 -16.65
C CYS A 51 -9.92 -8.75 -17.89
N ALA A 52 -9.21 -7.67 -18.24
CA ALA A 52 -9.49 -6.89 -19.45
C ALA A 52 -9.27 -7.71 -20.72
N SER A 53 -8.18 -8.47 -20.80
CA SER A 53 -7.88 -9.36 -21.94
C SER A 53 -8.95 -10.45 -22.11
N LEU A 54 -9.49 -10.94 -20.99
CA LEU A 54 -10.60 -11.90 -20.94
C LEU A 54 -11.98 -11.24 -21.11
N ARG A 55 -12.06 -9.91 -21.27
CA ARG A 55 -13.32 -9.15 -21.35
C ARG A 55 -14.25 -9.47 -20.18
N LEU A 56 -13.72 -9.42 -18.97
CA LEU A 56 -14.45 -9.65 -17.73
C LEU A 56 -14.73 -8.30 -17.04
N PRO A 57 -15.98 -8.05 -16.60
CA PRO A 57 -16.27 -6.91 -15.76
C PRO A 57 -15.51 -7.05 -14.44
N ALA A 58 -14.62 -6.10 -14.17
CA ALA A 58 -13.76 -6.11 -13.00
C ALA A 58 -13.67 -4.72 -12.35
N VAL A 59 -13.60 -4.71 -11.01
CA VAL A 59 -13.41 -3.52 -10.19
C VAL A 59 -12.07 -3.65 -9.47
N TYR A 60 -11.26 -2.60 -9.55
CA TYR A 60 -9.96 -2.55 -8.93
C TYR A 60 -9.97 -1.74 -7.63
N GLU A 61 -9.62 -2.39 -6.54
CA GLU A 61 -9.53 -1.79 -5.21
C GLU A 61 -8.07 -1.80 -4.74
N ALA A 62 -7.32 -0.78 -5.17
CA ALA A 62 -5.87 -0.70 -4.99
C ALA A 62 -5.40 -0.79 -3.53
N GLY A 63 -6.12 -0.18 -2.59
CA GLY A 63 -5.70 -0.13 -1.18
C GLY A 63 -6.06 -1.34 -0.33
N LYS A 64 -6.72 -2.36 -0.88
CA LYS A 64 -7.18 -3.52 -0.10
C LYS A 64 -6.08 -4.59 -0.01
N LEU A 65 -5.81 -5.05 1.20
CA LEU A 65 -4.81 -6.07 1.50
C LEU A 65 -5.45 -7.45 1.69
N HIS A 66 -4.70 -8.51 1.41
CA HIS A 66 -5.07 -9.85 1.83
C HIS A 66 -4.54 -10.10 3.25
N PRO A 67 -5.27 -10.75 4.17
CA PRO A 67 -4.79 -10.96 5.55
C PRO A 67 -3.48 -11.76 5.66
N LYS A 68 -3.18 -12.60 4.65
CA LYS A 68 -1.93 -13.38 4.57
C LYS A 68 -0.81 -12.69 3.78
N ASP A 69 -1.07 -11.49 3.25
CA ASP A 69 -0.11 -10.72 2.47
C ASP A 69 -0.40 -9.22 2.65
N TRP A 70 0.16 -8.66 3.72
CA TRP A 70 -0.01 -7.26 4.07
C TRP A 70 0.84 -6.32 3.21
N ALA A 71 1.88 -6.86 2.55
CA ALA A 71 2.85 -6.08 1.81
C ALA A 71 2.42 -5.83 0.35
N ASN A 72 1.63 -6.73 -0.24
CA ASN A 72 1.20 -6.60 -1.63
C ASN A 72 -0.25 -6.12 -1.74
N PRO A 73 -0.49 -4.80 -1.93
CA PRO A 73 -1.82 -4.26 -1.99
C PRO A 73 -2.53 -4.50 -3.32
N GLY A 74 -3.85 -4.60 -3.21
CA GLY A 74 -4.76 -4.65 -4.33
C GLY A 74 -5.72 -5.82 -4.23
N ARG A 75 -6.99 -5.55 -4.53
CA ARG A 75 -8.02 -6.57 -4.72
C ARG A 75 -8.73 -6.30 -6.03
N VAL A 76 -8.97 -7.36 -6.79
CA VAL A 76 -9.78 -7.30 -8.01
C VAL A 76 -11.07 -8.04 -7.76
N ARG A 77 -12.21 -7.36 -7.89
CA ARG A 77 -13.54 -7.97 -7.86
C ARG A 77 -13.99 -8.28 -9.27
N VAL A 78 -14.39 -9.51 -9.56
CA VAL A 78 -14.76 -9.96 -10.91
C VAL A 78 -16.19 -10.48 -10.95
N SER A 79 -16.98 -10.00 -11.92
CA SER A 79 -18.32 -10.54 -12.19
C SER A 79 -18.22 -11.82 -13.02
N LEU A 80 -18.88 -12.89 -12.56
CA LEU A 80 -19.04 -14.13 -13.32
C LEU A 80 -20.50 -14.41 -13.72
N LYS A 81 -21.43 -13.50 -13.36
CA LYS A 81 -22.86 -13.71 -13.54
C LYS A 81 -23.36 -13.35 -14.93
N GLU A 82 -22.57 -12.64 -15.72
CA GLU A 82 -22.96 -12.30 -17.08
C GLU A 82 -23.00 -13.56 -17.97
N PRO A 83 -24.06 -13.77 -18.78
CA PRO A 83 -24.19 -14.97 -19.60
C PRO A 83 -22.99 -15.23 -20.53
N SER A 84 -22.44 -14.16 -21.12
CA SER A 84 -21.26 -14.22 -22.01
C SER A 84 -19.98 -14.62 -21.27
N VAL A 85 -19.90 -14.36 -19.97
CA VAL A 85 -18.79 -14.76 -19.10
C VAL A 85 -18.98 -16.21 -18.65
N ALA A 86 -20.19 -16.58 -18.22
CA ALA A 86 -20.51 -17.92 -17.74
C ALA A 86 -20.24 -19.01 -18.81
N ALA A 87 -20.47 -18.71 -20.08
CA ALA A 87 -20.15 -19.61 -21.19
C ALA A 87 -18.64 -19.90 -21.35
N ARG A 88 -17.77 -18.95 -20.98
CA ARG A 88 -16.30 -19.05 -21.12
C ARG A 88 -15.62 -19.49 -19.83
N ILE A 89 -16.22 -19.20 -18.67
CA ILE A 89 -15.66 -19.46 -17.35
C ILE A 89 -16.56 -20.42 -16.58
N LYS A 90 -16.21 -21.70 -16.64
CA LYS A 90 -16.93 -22.80 -15.97
C LYS A 90 -17.05 -22.62 -14.46
N ASN A 91 -15.98 -22.21 -13.78
CA ASN A 91 -15.95 -22.06 -12.33
C ASN A 91 -14.81 -21.13 -11.88
N LYS A 92 -14.75 -20.84 -10.57
CA LYS A 92 -13.74 -19.97 -9.97
C LYS A 92 -12.31 -20.47 -10.19
N HIS A 93 -12.09 -21.78 -10.14
CA HIS A 93 -10.76 -22.34 -10.36
C HIS A 93 -10.31 -22.16 -11.81
N HIS A 94 -11.21 -22.33 -12.77
CA HIS A 94 -10.94 -22.06 -14.19
C HIS A 94 -10.52 -20.59 -14.42
N LEU A 95 -11.21 -19.63 -13.78
CA LEU A 95 -10.79 -18.23 -13.79
C LEU A 95 -9.35 -18.05 -13.29
N TYR A 96 -8.98 -18.72 -12.19
CA TYR A 96 -7.61 -18.64 -11.67
C TYR A 96 -6.58 -19.17 -12.67
N LEU A 97 -6.87 -20.28 -13.36
CA LEU A 97 -5.96 -20.84 -14.36
C LEU A 97 -5.76 -19.87 -15.54
N LEU A 98 -6.82 -19.22 -16.00
CA LEU A 98 -6.76 -18.22 -17.08
C LEU A 98 -5.95 -16.99 -16.67
N ILE A 99 -6.17 -16.47 -15.46
CA ILE A 99 -5.37 -15.35 -14.92
C ILE A 99 -3.91 -15.77 -14.76
N ALA A 100 -3.63 -16.94 -14.19
CA ALA A 100 -2.26 -17.43 -14.01
C ALA A 100 -1.52 -17.58 -15.33
N LYS A 101 -2.20 -18.06 -16.39
CA LYS A 101 -1.65 -18.11 -17.74
C LYS A 101 -1.25 -16.70 -18.21
N HIS A 102 -2.16 -15.73 -18.11
CA HIS A 102 -1.89 -14.35 -18.52
C HIS A 102 -0.71 -13.76 -17.75
N LEU A 103 -0.65 -13.95 -16.43
CA LEU A 103 0.45 -13.45 -15.58
C LEU A 103 1.81 -14.07 -15.93
N ARG A 104 1.83 -15.33 -16.40
CA ARG A 104 3.06 -15.98 -16.87
C ARG A 104 3.55 -15.41 -18.20
N GLU A 105 2.62 -15.06 -19.08
CA GLU A 105 2.90 -14.43 -20.37
C GLU A 105 3.31 -12.95 -20.20
N HIS A 106 2.90 -12.32 -19.10
CA HIS A 106 3.18 -10.91 -18.77
C HIS A 106 3.80 -10.80 -17.37
N PRO A 107 5.04 -11.29 -17.18
CA PRO A 107 5.70 -11.20 -15.88
C PRO A 107 5.96 -9.74 -15.52
N VAL A 108 5.82 -9.43 -14.22
CA VAL A 108 6.11 -8.08 -13.71
C VAL A 108 7.61 -7.81 -13.81
N THR A 109 7.96 -6.72 -14.47
CA THR A 109 9.32 -6.20 -14.62
C THR A 109 9.47 -4.87 -13.87
N GLU A 110 10.72 -4.47 -13.61
CA GLU A 110 11.03 -3.23 -12.89
C GLU A 110 10.55 -1.98 -13.63
N ASP A 111 10.57 -2.02 -14.96
CA ASP A 111 10.09 -0.96 -15.84
C ASP A 111 8.61 -1.09 -16.21
N GLY A 112 7.95 -2.11 -15.67
CA GLY A 112 6.57 -2.44 -15.99
C GLY A 112 5.58 -1.34 -15.57
N PRO A 113 4.49 -1.16 -16.33
CA PRO A 113 3.45 -0.19 -16.02
C PRO A 113 2.71 -0.51 -14.71
N ALA A 114 2.64 -1.77 -14.29
CA ALA A 114 1.98 -2.18 -13.05
C ALA A 114 2.57 -1.55 -11.79
N LEU A 115 3.87 -1.25 -11.77
CA LEU A 115 4.55 -0.62 -10.64
C LEU A 115 4.30 0.90 -10.57
N ARG A 116 3.99 1.52 -11.73
CA ARG A 116 3.83 2.97 -11.90
C ARG A 116 2.37 3.42 -12.01
N MET A 117 1.42 2.51 -11.80
CA MET A 117 -0.01 2.82 -11.89
C MET A 117 -0.42 3.86 -10.84
N ILE A 118 -0.84 5.03 -11.30
CA ILE A 118 -1.31 6.11 -10.41
C ILE A 118 -2.65 5.72 -9.79
N VAL A 119 -2.70 5.71 -8.46
CA VAL A 119 -3.90 5.44 -7.69
C VAL A 119 -4.40 6.71 -7.03
N ARG A 120 -5.70 6.99 -7.13
CA ARG A 120 -6.32 8.15 -6.49
C ARG A 120 -6.12 8.11 -4.98
N GLY A 121 -5.56 9.19 -4.42
CA GLY A 121 -5.30 9.33 -2.99
C GLY A 121 -4.01 8.67 -2.50
N ALA A 122 -3.28 7.98 -3.38
CA ALA A 122 -1.90 7.57 -3.10
C ALA A 122 -0.93 8.72 -3.42
N PRO A 123 0.27 8.74 -2.82
CA PRO A 123 1.33 9.68 -3.23
C PRO A 123 1.66 9.52 -4.72
N PRO A 124 2.34 10.48 -5.35
CA PRO A 124 2.90 10.24 -6.68
C PRO A 124 3.91 9.09 -6.65
N PRO A 125 4.04 8.31 -7.74
CA PRO A 125 5.08 7.29 -7.83
C PRO A 125 6.47 7.93 -7.70
N PRO A 126 7.46 7.22 -7.15
CA PRO A 126 8.82 7.72 -7.03
C PRO A 126 9.39 8.04 -8.42
N GLN A 127 10.12 9.15 -8.50
CA GLN A 127 10.90 9.50 -9.67
C GLN A 127 12.14 8.60 -9.68
N VAL A 128 12.05 7.48 -10.39
CA VAL A 128 13.20 6.61 -10.64
C VAL A 128 13.95 7.21 -11.83
N GLU A 129 15.19 7.65 -11.62
CA GLU A 129 16.06 8.09 -12.71
C GLU A 129 16.27 6.97 -13.73
N ASP A 130 16.44 7.33 -15.00
CA ASP A 130 16.62 6.37 -16.09
C ASP A 130 17.78 5.41 -15.78
N GLY A 131 17.49 4.10 -15.83
CA GLY A 131 18.47 3.04 -15.59
C GLY A 131 18.69 2.65 -14.13
N LYS A 132 18.08 3.32 -13.14
CA LYS A 132 18.10 2.86 -11.74
C LYS A 132 17.03 1.78 -11.51
N PRO A 133 17.31 0.77 -10.67
CA PRO A 133 16.35 -0.29 -10.38
C PRO A 133 15.16 0.24 -9.58
N TRP A 134 14.02 -0.46 -9.68
CA TRP A 134 12.85 -0.13 -8.86
C TRP A 134 13.18 -0.26 -7.36
N PRO A 135 12.76 0.70 -6.51
CA PRO A 135 13.04 0.63 -5.08
C PRO A 135 12.45 -0.67 -4.49
N ARG A 136 13.22 -1.32 -3.62
CA ARG A 136 12.84 -2.58 -2.99
C ARG A 136 12.44 -2.33 -1.53
N PRO A 137 11.44 -3.06 -1.00
CA PRO A 137 11.09 -2.96 0.40
C PRO A 137 12.22 -3.46 1.30
N ALA A 138 12.43 -2.83 2.45
CA ALA A 138 13.35 -3.32 3.47
C ALA A 138 12.72 -4.51 4.20
N VAL A 139 13.00 -5.73 3.72
CA VAL A 139 12.41 -6.96 4.27
C VAL A 139 13.21 -7.43 5.49
N PRO A 140 12.62 -7.51 6.69
CA PRO A 140 13.29 -8.13 7.84
C PRO A 140 13.68 -9.57 7.54
N ARG A 141 14.82 -10.03 8.09
CA ARG A 141 15.28 -11.41 7.85
C ARG A 141 14.19 -12.42 8.25
N GLY A 142 13.97 -13.42 7.37
CA GLY A 142 12.98 -14.48 7.58
C GLY A 142 11.55 -14.14 7.12
N TRP A 143 11.26 -12.89 6.76
CA TRP A 143 9.95 -12.51 6.23
C TRP A 143 9.89 -12.81 4.72
N LYS A 144 8.82 -13.48 4.29
CA LYS A 144 8.55 -13.67 2.85
C LYS A 144 7.79 -12.44 2.34
N MET A 145 8.37 -11.75 1.37
CA MET A 145 7.79 -10.57 0.73
C MET A 145 8.20 -10.53 -0.75
N GLY A 146 7.34 -9.97 -1.59
CA GLY A 146 7.69 -9.69 -2.99
C GLY A 146 8.79 -8.63 -3.08
N GLU A 147 9.67 -8.78 -4.06
CA GLU A 147 10.74 -7.82 -4.33
C GLU A 147 10.23 -6.60 -5.10
N LEU A 148 9.24 -6.82 -5.97
CA LEU A 148 8.59 -5.79 -6.77
C LEU A 148 7.19 -5.56 -6.19
N LEU A 149 7.01 -4.42 -5.54
CA LEU A 149 5.75 -3.99 -4.96
C LEU A 149 5.35 -2.62 -5.51
N PRO A 150 4.04 -2.32 -5.63
CA PRO A 150 3.59 -1.00 -6.04
C PRO A 150 4.07 0.05 -5.05
N TYR A 151 4.32 1.27 -5.52
CA TYR A 151 4.88 2.34 -4.68
C TYR A 151 3.99 2.69 -3.47
N TYR A 152 2.68 2.46 -3.56
CA TYR A 152 1.71 2.69 -2.49
C TYR A 152 1.57 1.49 -1.53
N SER A 153 2.43 0.48 -1.66
CA SER A 153 2.51 -0.63 -0.71
C SER A 153 2.87 -0.13 0.68
N PRO A 154 2.23 -0.67 1.74
CA PRO A 154 2.65 -0.41 3.13
C PRO A 154 4.12 -0.75 3.41
N ALA A 155 4.69 -1.70 2.68
CA ALA A 155 6.10 -2.09 2.80
C ALA A 155 7.06 -1.12 2.10
N MET A 156 6.55 -0.29 1.17
CA MET A 156 7.32 0.72 0.46
C MET A 156 7.27 2.08 1.17
N THR A 157 6.12 2.42 1.76
CA THR A 157 5.89 3.71 2.43
C THR A 157 6.30 3.74 3.90
N GLY A 158 6.81 2.62 4.44
CA GLY A 158 7.39 2.54 5.79
C GLY A 158 6.39 2.38 6.94
N GLY A 159 5.10 2.13 6.66
CA GLY A 159 4.08 1.84 7.69
C GLY A 159 3.78 2.96 8.71
N GLY A 160 4.50 4.08 8.64
CA GLY A 160 4.35 5.26 9.48
C GLY A 160 5.31 6.33 8.98
N VAL A 161 4.79 7.54 8.79
CA VAL A 161 5.46 8.81 8.41
C VAL A 161 6.81 8.62 7.73
N SER A 162 6.83 8.61 6.39
CA SER A 162 8.07 8.46 5.64
C SER A 162 9.09 9.52 6.05
N GLU A 163 10.38 9.15 6.02
CA GLU A 163 11.47 10.14 6.18
C GLU A 163 11.34 11.26 5.15
N ASN A 164 10.78 10.99 3.97
CA ASN A 164 10.46 12.00 2.97
C ASN A 164 9.32 12.93 3.41
N PHE A 165 8.32 12.48 4.16
CA PHE A 165 7.28 13.36 4.70
C PHE A 165 7.83 14.25 5.82
N LEU A 166 8.66 13.71 6.71
CA LEU A 166 9.37 14.52 7.72
C LEU A 166 10.31 15.52 7.04
N LYS A 167 11.03 15.10 5.99
CA LYS A 167 12.02 15.91 5.27
C LYS A 167 11.38 16.94 4.34
N ASP A 168 10.27 16.61 3.68
CA ASP A 168 9.47 17.54 2.88
C ASP A 168 8.69 18.48 3.79
N MET A 169 8.16 18.02 4.93
CA MET A 169 7.62 18.89 5.98
C MET A 169 8.71 19.77 6.60
N MET A 170 9.94 19.28 6.81
CA MET A 170 11.08 20.10 7.24
C MET A 170 11.57 21.03 6.14
N LYS A 171 11.30 20.75 4.87
CA LYS A 171 11.67 21.60 3.74
C LYS A 171 10.60 22.66 3.46
N GLU A 172 9.34 22.34 3.74
CA GLU A 172 8.18 23.22 3.65
C GLU A 172 8.02 24.09 4.90
N MET A 173 8.37 23.55 6.08
CA MET A 173 8.43 24.26 7.37
C MET A 173 9.83 24.85 7.65
N GLY A 174 10.84 24.43 6.89
CA GLY A 174 12.21 24.94 6.93
C GLY A 174 12.51 25.85 5.75
N GLY A 175 11.67 26.87 5.59
CA GLY A 175 12.13 28.16 5.08
C GLY A 175 13.15 28.77 6.05
N GLY A 176 14.37 28.21 6.03
CA GLY A 176 15.71 28.64 6.47
C GLY A 176 16.02 29.86 7.36
N GLY A 177 15.08 30.56 8.01
CA GLY A 177 15.37 31.83 8.68
C GLY A 177 15.05 31.89 10.18
N ASP A 178 13.96 31.25 10.61
CA ASP A 178 13.29 31.70 11.84
C ASP A 178 13.64 30.91 13.12
N MET A 179 14.08 29.65 12.99
CA MET A 179 14.39 28.84 14.19
C MET A 179 15.81 29.07 14.72
N ALA A 180 16.79 29.30 13.84
CA ALA A 180 18.15 29.63 14.23
C ALA A 180 18.24 31.04 14.85
N SER A 181 17.44 31.98 14.33
CA SER A 181 17.31 33.33 14.89
C SER A 181 16.54 33.34 16.21
N MET A 182 15.48 32.54 16.36
CA MET A 182 14.81 32.38 17.66
C MET A 182 15.67 31.69 18.73
N LEU A 183 16.45 30.67 18.36
CA LEU A 183 17.32 29.99 19.33
C LEU A 183 18.50 30.88 19.74
N ALA A 184 19.04 31.69 18.82
CA ALA A 184 20.04 32.70 19.12
C ALA A 184 19.48 33.85 20.00
N ALA A 185 18.23 34.26 19.78
CA ALA A 185 17.55 35.27 20.60
C ALA A 185 17.26 34.76 22.02
N ALA A 186 16.97 33.46 22.19
CA ALA A 186 16.75 32.84 23.49
C ALA A 186 18.06 32.58 24.28
N ALA A 187 19.18 32.43 23.58
CA ALA A 187 20.49 32.16 24.21
C ALA A 187 21.32 33.42 24.52
N GLY A 188 20.93 34.60 24.02
CA GLY A 188 21.73 35.84 24.09
C GLY A 188 21.31 36.88 25.14
N GLY A 189 20.25 36.66 25.93
CA GLY A 189 19.70 37.67 26.84
C GLY A 189 19.95 37.40 28.32
N GLY A 190 21.17 37.65 28.80
CA GLY A 190 21.47 37.66 30.24
C GLY A 190 21.12 38.99 30.89
N GLY A 191 20.35 38.96 31.99
CA GLY A 191 20.17 40.09 32.91
C GLY A 191 18.85 40.10 33.65
N GLY A 192 18.82 39.64 34.92
CA GLY A 192 17.74 39.98 35.86
C GLY A 192 17.84 41.44 36.38
N PRO A 193 17.13 41.88 37.43
CA PRO A 193 16.20 41.16 38.32
C PRO A 193 14.89 41.94 38.67
N SER A 194 14.13 41.41 39.64
CA SER A 194 13.18 42.08 40.57
C SER A 194 11.67 41.99 40.31
N GLY A 195 10.91 41.74 41.39
CA GLY A 195 9.56 42.31 41.54
C GLY A 195 8.38 41.37 41.81
N SER A 196 8.25 40.89 43.06
CA SER A 196 7.02 40.86 43.88
C SER A 196 5.71 40.18 43.43
N GLY A 197 5.16 39.35 44.34
CA GLY A 197 3.71 39.23 44.62
C GLY A 197 3.09 37.88 44.22
N SER A 198 2.92 36.93 45.15
CA SER A 198 1.67 36.61 45.88
C SER A 198 0.57 36.04 44.95
N SER A 199 -0.14 34.92 45.15
CA SER A 199 -0.60 34.23 46.37
C SER A 199 -1.36 32.94 45.98
N GLY A 200 -1.41 31.96 46.89
CA GLY A 200 -2.45 30.91 47.00
C GLY A 200 -2.16 29.61 46.22
N GLY A 201 -1.90 28.44 46.81
CA GLY A 201 -2.70 27.73 47.83
C GLY A 201 -3.94 27.14 47.16
N LYS A 202 -4.23 25.83 47.12
CA LYS A 202 -4.01 24.75 48.08
C LYS A 202 -4.30 23.40 47.40
N LYS A 203 -3.62 22.35 47.88
CA LYS A 203 -3.85 20.92 47.66
C LYS A 203 -5.30 20.52 47.93
N ASP A 204 -5.80 19.50 47.22
CA ASP A 204 -6.66 18.51 47.88
C ASP A 204 -6.43 17.06 47.41
N LYS A 205 -6.67 16.18 48.39
CA LYS A 205 -6.21 14.81 48.54
C LYS A 205 -7.13 13.79 47.89
N LYS A 206 -6.48 12.77 47.33
CA LYS A 206 -6.81 11.33 47.32
C LYS A 206 -7.90 10.88 48.32
N GLY A 207 -8.93 10.20 47.82
CA GLY A 207 -9.92 9.45 48.62
C GLY A 207 -10.36 8.19 47.88
N LYS A 208 -10.07 7.04 48.50
CA LYS A 208 -10.44 5.65 48.11
C LYS A 208 -11.78 5.29 48.77
N GLY A 209 -12.54 4.39 48.15
CA GLY A 209 -13.67 3.67 48.77
C GLY A 209 -14.90 3.73 47.86
N LYS A 210 -15.59 2.63 47.56
CA LYS A 210 -15.75 1.36 48.28
C LYS A 210 -16.12 0.27 47.28
#